data_AF-A0AAV7D603-F1
#
_entry.id   AF-A0AAV7D603-F1
#
_cell.length_a   1.000
_cell.length_b   1.000
_cell.length_c   1.000
_cell.angle_alpha   90.00
_cell.angle_beta   90.00
_cell.angle_gamma   90.00
#
_symmetry.space_group_name_H-M   'P 1'
#
loop_
_entity.id
_entity.type
_entity.pdbx_description
1 polymer ?
#
loop_
_entity_poly.entity_id
_entity_poly.type
_entity_poly.pdbx_seq_one_letter_code
_entity_poly.pdbx_strand_id
1 'polypeptide(L)'
;MDRILKMAENLKVTDAPVHTTRGELVSKVKKRGIASSNEGVEDESSKKQRSADGQHNEAHDADAQEWKGHSGPATRVQSQANTGKSTRRLNSEDVKSRQPFFNRLYKRVAWKLVSSGGFSPSLNHTEVLSSSVESLSSTLDIAFVPLKDLADLPQNKTTQENIVCELRCQGVYLGMGCGKTKENAKAVASREAIKVFLKKKVVVKICKRKYCGQDVEDLALLDEEVRCPNLPPAVKNPRDLLI
;
A
#
# COMPACT_ATOMS: atom_id res chain seq x y z
N MET A 1 57.48 5.64 4.31
CA MET A 1 56.51 6.28 5.23
C MET A 1 56.32 7.77 4.93
N ASP A 2 57.15 8.33 4.06
CA ASP A 2 57.33 9.78 3.89
C ASP A 2 56.20 10.48 3.13
N ARG A 3 55.48 9.75 2.26
CA ARG A 3 54.32 10.31 1.53
C ARG A 3 53.12 10.59 2.45
N ILE A 4 52.97 9.85 3.54
CA ILE A 4 51.84 10.02 4.48
C ILE A 4 52.09 11.26 5.35
N LEU A 5 53.33 11.43 5.82
CA LEU A 5 53.75 12.61 6.60
C LEU A 5 53.55 13.91 5.80
N LYS A 6 53.92 13.90 4.52
CA LYS A 6 53.79 15.06 3.62
C LYS A 6 52.33 15.47 3.31
N MET A 7 51.37 14.55 3.45
CA MET A 7 49.95 14.86 3.27
C MET A 7 49.30 15.45 4.54
N ALA A 8 49.93 15.31 5.71
CA ALA A 8 49.41 15.83 6.97
C ALA A 8 49.83 17.28 7.28
N GLU A 9 50.89 17.78 6.63
CA GLU A 9 51.51 19.09 6.96
C GLU A 9 50.59 20.31 6.80
N ASN A 10 49.49 20.20 6.05
CA ASN A 10 48.58 21.33 5.80
C ASN A 10 47.17 21.15 6.40
N LEU A 11 46.96 20.13 7.24
CA LEU A 11 45.63 19.87 7.82
C LEU A 11 45.45 20.65 9.13
N LYS A 12 45.07 21.92 9.02
CA LYS A 12 44.77 22.77 10.18
C LYS A 12 43.30 22.64 10.58
N VAL A 13 43.02 21.92 11.67
CA VAL A 13 41.68 21.82 12.25
C VAL A 13 41.39 23.12 13.00
N THR A 14 40.58 24.00 12.42
CA THR A 14 40.23 25.30 13.02
C THR A 14 38.96 25.27 13.85
N ASP A 15 38.10 24.26 13.67
CA ASP A 15 36.83 24.13 14.40
C ASP A 15 36.59 22.68 14.84
N ALA A 16 37.13 22.33 16.00
CA ALA A 16 36.76 21.10 16.68
C ALA A 16 35.33 21.24 17.23
N PRO A 17 34.42 20.28 16.96
CA PRO A 17 33.07 20.32 17.53
C PRO A 17 33.14 20.31 19.07
N VAL A 18 32.58 21.34 19.68
CA VAL A 18 32.44 21.41 21.15
C VAL A 18 31.32 20.47 21.56
N HIS A 19 31.66 19.42 22.31
CA HIS A 19 30.66 18.55 22.93
C HIS A 19 29.86 19.35 23.96
N THR A 20 28.57 19.58 23.70
CA THR A 20 27.67 20.14 24.70
C THR A 20 27.19 19.02 25.63
N THR A 21 27.39 19.21 26.92
CA THR A 21 26.82 18.34 27.96
C THR A 21 25.35 18.65 28.18
N ARG A 22 24.55 17.60 28.42
CA ARG A 22 23.08 17.58 28.61
C ARG A 22 22.47 18.68 29.50
N GLY A 23 23.26 19.33 30.37
CA GLY A 23 22.80 20.43 31.23
C GLY A 23 22.48 21.74 30.50
N GLU A 24 23.03 21.99 29.31
CA GLU A 24 22.89 23.29 28.63
C GLU A 24 21.59 23.45 27.82
N LEU A 25 20.89 22.34 27.53
CA LEU A 25 19.62 22.35 26.79
C LEU A 25 18.40 22.78 27.63
N VAL A 26 18.54 22.86 28.96
CA VAL A 26 17.41 23.06 29.90
C VAL A 26 17.15 24.53 30.26
N SER A 27 17.97 25.47 29.79
CA SER A 27 17.83 26.91 30.09
C SER A 27 17.06 27.71 29.03
N LYS A 28 16.61 27.11 27.92
CA LYS A 28 15.81 27.78 26.88
C LYS A 28 14.29 27.54 26.95
N VAL A 29 13.80 26.79 27.94
CA VAL A 29 12.35 26.65 28.21
C VAL A 29 11.96 27.52 29.39
N LYS A 30 11.96 28.85 29.21
CA LYS A 30 11.27 29.75 30.13
C LYS A 30 10.91 31.08 29.47
N LYS A 31 9.80 31.10 28.72
CA LYS A 31 8.77 32.16 28.82
C LYS A 31 7.64 31.93 27.80
N ARG A 32 6.45 32.37 28.22
CA ARG A 32 5.10 32.27 27.62
C ARG A 32 4.40 30.97 28.05
N GLY A 33 3.51 30.95 29.04
CA GLY A 33 2.62 32.00 29.54
C GLY A 33 1.18 31.59 29.25
N ILE A 34 0.55 31.03 30.27
CA ILE A 34 -0.82 30.53 30.44
C ILE A 34 -1.95 31.53 30.13
N ALA A 35 -3.05 31.01 29.54
CA ALA A 35 -4.47 31.37 29.72
C ALA A 35 -5.27 30.26 29.00
N SER A 36 -6.13 29.41 29.58
CA SER A 36 -7.21 29.52 30.59
C SER A 36 -8.37 30.41 30.18
N SER A 37 -9.36 29.80 29.50
CA SER A 37 -10.79 30.14 29.62
C SER A 37 -11.61 28.88 29.41
N ASN A 38 -12.61 28.69 30.27
CA ASN A 38 -13.43 27.51 30.46
C ASN A 38 -14.89 27.96 30.49
N GLU A 39 -15.70 27.59 29.50
CA GLU A 39 -17.19 27.58 29.50
C GLU A 39 -17.56 26.52 28.43
N GLY A 40 -18.35 25.46 28.63
CA GLY A 40 -19.36 25.14 29.63
C GLY A 40 -20.75 25.27 29.01
N VAL A 41 -21.27 24.27 28.28
CA VAL A 41 -22.71 24.04 28.06
C VAL A 41 -22.97 22.53 27.83
N GLU A 42 -24.14 22.12 28.31
CA GLU A 42 -24.61 20.81 28.73
C GLU A 42 -25.15 19.88 27.63
N ASP A 43 -25.39 18.66 28.12
CA ASP A 43 -26.06 17.49 27.60
C ASP A 43 -27.56 17.75 27.32
N GLU A 44 -28.16 17.14 26.29
CA GLU A 44 -29.52 16.61 26.44
C GLU A 44 -29.91 15.57 25.36
N SER A 45 -30.33 14.42 25.87
CA SER A 45 -31.14 13.39 25.21
C SER A 45 -32.60 13.85 25.04
N SER A 46 -33.30 13.41 23.99
CA SER A 46 -34.62 12.75 24.06
C SER A 46 -35.46 12.79 22.77
N LYS A 47 -35.98 11.60 22.40
CA LYS A 47 -37.35 11.32 21.88
C LYS A 47 -37.74 11.90 20.50
N LYS A 48 -38.64 11.34 19.69
CA LYS A 48 -39.49 10.12 19.58
C LYS A 48 -40.43 10.44 18.40
N GLN A 49 -40.79 9.44 17.59
CA GLN A 49 -42.03 9.26 16.76
C GLN A 49 -41.61 8.59 15.44
N ARG A 50 -41.92 7.32 15.14
CA ARG A 50 -43.20 6.60 15.00
C ARG A 50 -44.23 7.35 14.16
N SER A 51 -44.44 6.84 12.94
CA SER A 51 -45.75 6.63 12.30
C SER A 51 -45.67 5.43 11.36
N ALA A 52 -46.67 4.56 11.45
CA ALA A 52 -46.91 3.38 10.63
C ALA A 52 -47.92 3.70 9.51
N ASP A 53 -48.04 2.75 8.56
CA ASP A 53 -49.28 2.25 7.91
C ASP A 53 -49.36 2.27 6.37
N GLY A 54 -49.90 1.15 5.84
CA GLY A 54 -50.44 0.93 4.49
C GLY A 54 -49.56 0.04 3.59
N GLN A 55 -49.60 -1.30 3.57
CA GLN A 55 -50.62 -2.30 3.14
C GLN A 55 -51.02 -2.32 1.64
N HIS A 56 -50.82 -3.53 1.05
CA HIS A 56 -51.52 -4.20 -0.08
C HIS A 56 -51.46 -3.52 -1.47
N ASN A 57 -51.48 -4.17 -2.64
CA ASN A 57 -51.42 -5.53 -3.23
C ASN A 57 -50.88 -5.23 -4.68
N GLU A 58 -50.35 -6.12 -5.51
CA GLU A 58 -51.01 -7.21 -6.23
C GLU A 58 -49.94 -7.95 -7.05
N ALA A 59 -50.15 -9.26 -7.17
CA ALA A 59 -49.45 -10.17 -8.06
C ALA A 59 -50.04 -10.10 -9.46
N HIS A 60 -49.19 -10.22 -10.49
CA HIS A 60 -49.61 -10.70 -11.81
C HIS A 60 -48.48 -11.50 -12.45
N ASP A 61 -48.69 -12.81 -12.44
CA ASP A 61 -48.68 -13.74 -13.58
C ASP A 61 -47.70 -13.47 -14.75
N ALA A 62 -46.75 -14.38 -14.95
CA ALA A 62 -46.19 -14.67 -16.26
C ALA A 62 -45.86 -16.16 -16.36
N ASP A 63 -46.71 -16.80 -17.15
CA ASP A 63 -46.76 -18.20 -17.57
C ASP A 63 -45.47 -18.73 -18.23
N ALA A 64 -45.38 -20.06 -18.20
CA ALA A 64 -44.30 -20.90 -18.68
C ALA A 64 -44.13 -20.86 -20.21
N GLN A 65 -42.92 -21.17 -20.69
CA GLN A 65 -42.80 -22.09 -21.83
C GLN A 65 -41.42 -22.77 -21.91
N GLU A 66 -41.49 -24.06 -21.62
CA GLU A 66 -40.52 -25.13 -21.82
C GLU A 66 -40.28 -25.36 -23.32
N TRP A 67 -39.02 -25.32 -23.78
CA TRP A 67 -38.65 -25.79 -25.12
C TRP A 67 -37.68 -26.98 -25.00
N LYS A 68 -38.22 -28.18 -25.23
CA LYS A 68 -37.45 -29.39 -25.56
C LYS A 68 -36.92 -29.31 -26.98
N GLY A 69 -35.65 -29.66 -27.18
CA GLY A 69 -35.01 -29.65 -28.49
C GLY A 69 -33.74 -30.49 -28.58
N HIS A 70 -33.93 -31.80 -28.74
CA HIS A 70 -33.19 -32.75 -29.59
C HIS A 70 -31.65 -32.81 -29.62
N SER A 71 -31.19 -34.04 -29.40
CA SER A 71 -29.88 -34.66 -29.59
C SER A 71 -29.27 -34.56 -30.99
N GLY A 72 -27.97 -34.34 -31.06
CA GLY A 72 -27.09 -34.67 -32.19
C GLY A 72 -25.62 -34.70 -31.74
N PRO A 73 -24.78 -35.66 -32.19
CA PRO A 73 -23.46 -35.89 -31.62
C PRO A 73 -22.42 -34.98 -32.27
N ALA A 74 -21.80 -34.08 -31.49
CA ALA A 74 -20.64 -33.31 -31.93
C ALA A 74 -19.36 -33.90 -31.32
N THR A 75 -18.53 -34.39 -32.22
CA THR A 75 -17.21 -34.98 -32.05
C THR A 75 -16.37 -34.23 -30.99
N ARG A 76 -15.98 -34.95 -29.94
CA ARG A 76 -15.03 -34.51 -28.92
C ARG A 76 -13.65 -34.31 -29.55
N VAL A 77 -13.42 -33.13 -30.12
CA VAL A 77 -12.05 -32.64 -30.33
C VAL A 77 -11.56 -32.19 -28.96
N GLN A 78 -10.68 -33.00 -28.38
CA GLN A 78 -9.91 -32.62 -27.20
C GLN A 78 -8.98 -31.47 -27.60
N SER A 79 -9.47 -30.23 -27.52
CA SER A 79 -8.61 -29.07 -27.40
C SER A 79 -7.99 -29.13 -26.01
N GLN A 80 -6.77 -29.66 -25.94
CA GLN A 80 -5.85 -29.49 -24.82
C GLN A 80 -5.52 -27.99 -24.70
N ALA A 81 -6.44 -27.22 -24.13
CA ALA A 81 -6.10 -25.97 -23.47
C ALA A 81 -5.46 -26.33 -22.14
N ASN A 82 -4.16 -26.66 -22.17
CA ASN A 82 -3.37 -26.76 -20.95
C ASN A 82 -3.06 -25.35 -20.44
N THR A 83 -4.09 -24.59 -20.06
CA THR A 83 -3.93 -23.42 -19.18
C THR A 83 -3.98 -23.94 -17.76
N GLY A 84 -2.90 -24.62 -17.36
CA GLY A 84 -2.66 -24.99 -15.98
C GLY A 84 -2.58 -23.72 -15.14
N LYS A 85 -3.73 -23.21 -14.66
CA LYS A 85 -3.80 -22.20 -13.61
C LYS A 85 -2.99 -22.77 -12.45
N SER A 86 -1.81 -22.22 -12.22
CA SER A 86 -0.91 -22.68 -11.17
C SER A 86 -1.63 -22.59 -9.84
N THR A 87 -2.06 -23.73 -9.31
CA THR A 87 -2.68 -23.85 -7.98
C THR A 87 -1.64 -23.80 -6.86
N ARG A 88 -0.43 -23.31 -7.15
CA ARG A 88 0.69 -23.29 -6.21
C ARG A 88 0.36 -22.35 -5.05
N ARG A 89 0.41 -22.87 -3.83
CA ARG A 89 0.31 -22.07 -2.61
C ARG A 89 1.64 -21.38 -2.33
N LEU A 90 1.54 -20.19 -1.75
CA LEU A 90 2.71 -19.47 -1.25
C LEU A 90 3.32 -20.23 -0.08
N ASN A 91 4.65 -20.28 -0.04
CA ASN A 91 5.38 -20.94 1.02
C ASN A 91 6.56 -20.09 1.53
N SER A 92 7.23 -20.58 2.57
CA SER A 92 8.35 -19.86 3.18
C SER A 92 9.52 -19.61 2.22
N GLU A 93 9.72 -20.46 1.21
CA GLU A 93 10.78 -20.26 0.21
C GLU A 93 10.49 -19.07 -0.69
N ASP A 94 9.23 -18.78 -1.00
CA ASP A 94 8.86 -17.58 -1.77
C ASP A 94 9.21 -16.29 -0.99
N VAL A 95 9.07 -16.30 0.33
CA VAL A 95 9.49 -15.20 1.20
C VAL A 95 11.01 -15.08 1.24
N LYS A 96 11.71 -16.19 1.51
CA LYS A 96 13.18 -16.21 1.65
C LYS A 96 13.88 -15.80 0.37
N SER A 97 13.40 -16.24 -0.79
CA SER A 97 13.99 -15.91 -2.09
C SER A 97 13.85 -14.42 -2.44
N ARG A 98 12.76 -13.77 -2.02
CA ARG A 98 12.49 -12.35 -2.33
C ARG A 98 13.07 -11.37 -1.30
N GLN A 99 13.22 -11.79 -0.05
CA GLN A 99 13.69 -10.91 1.03
C GLN A 99 15.03 -10.19 0.73
N PRO A 100 16.07 -10.82 0.15
CA PRO A 100 17.33 -10.15 -0.16
C PRO A 100 17.19 -8.99 -1.15
N PHE A 101 16.27 -9.08 -2.11
CA PHE A 101 15.95 -7.97 -3.01
C PHE A 101 15.39 -6.80 -2.22
N PHE A 102 14.39 -7.03 -1.37
CA PHE A 102 13.77 -5.96 -0.57
C PHE A 102 14.70 -5.36 0.48
N ASN A 103 15.66 -6.12 1.01
CA ASN A 103 16.72 -5.58 1.85
C ASN A 103 17.63 -4.61 1.08
N ARG A 104 17.94 -4.92 -0.18
CA ARG A 104 18.71 -4.01 -1.06
C ARG A 104 17.87 -2.78 -1.45
N LEU A 105 16.58 -2.98 -1.76
CA LEU A 105 15.66 -1.90 -2.10
C LEU A 105 15.48 -0.94 -0.92
N TYR A 106 15.33 -1.47 0.30
CA TYR A 106 15.29 -0.67 1.52
C TYR A 106 16.49 0.27 1.62
N LYS A 107 17.70 -0.26 1.42
CA LYS A 107 18.91 0.58 1.41
C LYS A 107 18.80 1.62 0.30
N ARG A 108 18.51 1.25 -0.95
CA ARG A 108 18.42 2.21 -2.07
C ARG A 108 17.43 3.34 -1.79
N VAL A 109 16.23 3.02 -1.31
CA VAL A 109 15.20 4.00 -0.95
C VAL A 109 15.68 4.90 0.19
N ALA A 110 16.26 4.34 1.25
CA ALA A 110 16.79 5.13 2.36
C ALA A 110 17.87 6.13 1.90
N TRP A 111 18.81 5.67 1.07
CA TRP A 111 19.85 6.52 0.49
C TRP A 111 19.26 7.64 -0.38
N LYS A 112 18.31 7.31 -1.27
CA LYS A 112 17.63 8.31 -2.10
C LYS A 112 16.87 9.34 -1.26
N LEU A 113 16.16 8.90 -0.22
CA LEU A 113 15.46 9.79 0.70
C LEU A 113 16.44 10.75 1.39
N VAL A 114 17.57 10.26 1.90
CA VAL A 114 18.60 11.10 2.52
C VAL A 114 19.13 12.14 1.54
N SER A 115 19.47 11.74 0.30
CA SER A 115 19.94 12.66 -0.74
C SER A 115 18.89 13.69 -1.16
N SER A 116 17.60 13.38 -1.01
CA SER A 116 16.48 14.27 -1.32
C SER A 116 16.00 15.14 -0.15
N GLY A 117 16.72 15.15 0.98
CA GLY A 117 16.36 15.96 2.15
C GLY A 117 15.35 15.30 3.10
N GLY A 118 15.18 13.99 3.00
CA GLY A 118 14.27 13.19 3.83
C GLY A 118 12.88 13.02 3.25
N PHE A 119 12.01 12.36 4.00
CA PHE A 119 10.61 12.17 3.64
C PHE A 119 9.80 13.44 3.90
N SER A 120 9.12 13.97 2.88
CA SER A 120 8.31 15.18 3.00
C SER A 120 7.10 15.15 2.06
N PRO A 121 6.01 15.89 2.32
CA PRO A 121 4.84 15.90 1.44
C PRO A 121 5.09 16.42 0.03
N SER A 122 6.07 17.31 -0.15
CA SER A 122 6.46 17.91 -1.44
C SER A 122 7.43 17.04 -2.25
N LEU A 123 7.99 16.00 -1.64
CA LEU A 123 8.88 15.06 -2.33
C LEU A 123 8.15 14.32 -3.46
N ASN A 124 8.82 14.12 -4.58
CA ASN A 124 8.34 13.23 -5.64
C ASN A 124 8.56 11.76 -5.24
N HIS A 125 7.65 11.24 -4.42
CA HIS A 125 7.65 9.85 -3.94
C HIS A 125 7.69 8.82 -5.07
N THR A 126 7.03 9.13 -6.18
CA THR A 126 6.97 8.24 -7.35
C THR A 126 8.33 8.03 -7.96
N GLU A 127 9.11 9.11 -8.14
CA GLU A 127 10.45 9.06 -8.72
C GLU A 127 11.45 8.40 -7.77
N VAL A 128 11.39 8.71 -6.47
CA VAL A 128 12.24 8.06 -5.45
C VAL A 128 12.05 6.55 -5.47
N LEU A 129 10.81 6.07 -5.49
CA LEU A 129 10.52 4.65 -5.53
C LEU A 129 10.92 4.01 -6.87
N SER A 130 10.52 4.61 -7.99
CA SER A 130 10.78 4.06 -9.34
C SER A 130 12.28 3.98 -9.63
N SER A 131 13.03 5.06 -9.40
CA SER A 131 14.49 5.08 -9.61
C SER A 131 15.24 4.13 -8.67
N SER A 132 14.75 3.92 -7.44
CA SER A 132 15.35 2.95 -6.52
C SER A 132 15.16 1.51 -7.00
N VAL A 133 14.00 1.17 -7.54
CA VAL A 133 13.70 -0.15 -8.10
C VAL A 133 14.49 -0.39 -9.39
N GLU A 134 14.53 0.59 -10.29
CA GLU A 134 15.31 0.54 -11.54
C GLU A 134 16.81 0.39 -11.28
N SER A 135 17.34 1.03 -10.23
CA SER A 135 18.76 0.88 -9.84
C SER A 135 19.15 -0.54 -9.40
N LEU A 136 18.16 -1.42 -9.19
CA LEU A 136 18.34 -2.83 -8.89
C LEU A 136 17.98 -3.74 -10.07
N SER A 137 17.90 -3.18 -11.28
CA SER A 137 17.54 -3.89 -12.51
C SER A 137 16.17 -4.59 -12.43
N SER A 138 15.22 -3.96 -11.74
CA SER A 138 13.84 -4.43 -11.61
C SER A 138 12.89 -3.32 -12.03
N THR A 139 11.63 -3.66 -12.26
CA THR A 139 10.57 -2.71 -12.59
C THR A 139 9.45 -2.76 -11.55
N LEU A 140 8.66 -1.69 -11.49
CA LEU A 140 7.40 -1.66 -10.74
C LEU A 140 6.29 -2.21 -11.61
N ASP A 141 5.51 -3.14 -11.06
CA ASP A 141 4.26 -3.60 -11.64
C ASP A 141 3.15 -2.67 -11.15
N ILE A 142 2.50 -1.96 -12.09
CA ILE A 142 1.49 -0.96 -11.79
C ILE A 142 0.16 -1.41 -12.36
N ALA A 143 -0.85 -1.54 -11.50
CA ALA A 143 -2.22 -1.85 -11.89
C ALA A 143 -3.14 -0.67 -11.58
N PHE A 144 -4.01 -0.31 -12.53
CA PHE A 144 -5.04 0.71 -12.35
C PHE A 144 -6.41 0.09 -12.53
N VAL A 145 -7.32 0.34 -11.59
CA VAL A 145 -8.72 -0.12 -11.65
C VAL A 145 -9.65 0.98 -11.16
N PRO A 146 -10.79 1.22 -11.84
CA PRO A 146 -11.83 2.11 -11.34
C PRO A 146 -12.33 1.69 -9.95
N LEU A 147 -12.50 2.64 -9.04
CA LEU A 147 -12.94 2.37 -7.66
C LEU A 147 -14.29 1.64 -7.61
N LYS A 148 -15.19 1.92 -8.58
CA LYS A 148 -16.49 1.26 -8.72
C LYS A 148 -16.39 -0.26 -8.93
N ASP A 149 -15.28 -0.73 -9.51
CA ASP A 149 -15.06 -2.15 -9.80
C ASP A 149 -14.47 -2.91 -8.59
N LEU A 150 -14.05 -2.18 -7.55
CA LEU A 150 -13.57 -2.74 -6.28
C LEU A 150 -14.72 -2.74 -5.27
N ALA A 151 -15.49 -3.83 -5.25
CA ALA A 151 -16.62 -4.02 -4.32
C ALA A 151 -16.19 -4.03 -2.84
N ASP A 152 -14.93 -4.34 -2.57
CA ASP A 152 -14.37 -4.48 -1.22
C ASP A 152 -13.83 -3.17 -0.61
N LEU A 153 -13.92 -2.04 -1.33
CA LEU A 153 -13.48 -0.71 -0.85
C LEU A 153 -14.69 0.19 -0.53
N PRO A 154 -14.57 1.14 0.42
CA PRO A 154 -15.65 2.08 0.71
C PRO A 154 -15.95 2.94 -0.52
N GLN A 155 -17.11 2.75 -1.13
CA GLN A 155 -17.59 3.59 -2.22
C GLN A 155 -18.29 4.82 -1.62
N ASN A 156 -17.71 6.00 -1.81
CA ASN A 156 -18.41 7.24 -1.48
C ASN A 156 -19.37 7.57 -2.63
N LYS A 157 -20.62 7.94 -2.32
CA LYS A 157 -21.73 8.16 -3.29
C LYS A 157 -21.55 9.40 -4.19
N THR A 158 -20.34 9.97 -4.25
CA THR A 158 -20.05 11.13 -5.07
C THR A 158 -19.74 10.67 -6.50
N THR A 159 -20.35 11.32 -7.48
CA THR A 159 -20.26 11.07 -8.94
C THR A 159 -18.85 11.16 -9.56
N GLN A 160 -17.79 11.26 -8.75
CA GLN A 160 -16.40 11.25 -9.23
C GLN A 160 -15.86 9.83 -9.22
N GLU A 161 -15.68 9.26 -10.43
CA GLU A 161 -15.00 7.98 -10.62
C GLU A 161 -13.53 8.11 -10.21
N ASN A 162 -13.19 7.65 -9.00
CA ASN A 162 -11.80 7.57 -8.56
C ASN A 162 -11.12 6.36 -9.20
N ILE A 163 -9.83 6.49 -9.44
CA ILE A 163 -8.95 5.41 -9.91
C ILE A 163 -8.15 4.91 -8.70
N VAL A 164 -8.08 3.60 -8.55
CA VAL A 164 -7.20 2.92 -7.60
C VAL A 164 -5.96 2.44 -8.34
N CYS A 165 -4.80 2.66 -7.72
CA CYS A 165 -3.50 2.20 -8.18
C CYS A 165 -2.92 1.22 -7.16
N GLU A 166 -2.57 0.02 -7.59
CA GLU A 166 -1.76 -0.94 -6.83
C GLU A 166 -0.33 -0.97 -7.40
N LEU A 167 0.65 -0.87 -6.51
CA LEU A 167 2.07 -1.02 -6.83
C LEU A 167 2.58 -2.36 -6.29
N ARG A 168 3.24 -3.12 -7.16
CA ARG A 168 3.97 -4.33 -6.80
C ARG A 168 5.38 -4.28 -7.38
N CYS A 169 6.26 -5.11 -6.84
CA CYS A 169 7.58 -5.36 -7.42
C CYS A 169 7.95 -6.81 -7.17
N GLN A 170 8.46 -7.50 -8.19
CA GLN A 170 8.74 -8.94 -8.12
C GLN A 170 7.57 -9.73 -7.52
N GLY A 171 6.33 -9.41 -7.92
CA GLY A 171 5.13 -10.04 -7.40
C GLY A 171 4.85 -9.81 -5.90
N VAL A 172 5.50 -8.87 -5.22
CA VAL A 172 5.22 -8.49 -3.82
C VAL A 172 4.47 -7.15 -3.80
N TYR A 173 3.36 -7.08 -3.07
CA TYR A 173 2.59 -5.86 -2.83
C TYR A 173 3.39 -4.83 -2.03
N LEU A 174 3.42 -3.58 -2.50
CA LEU A 174 4.13 -2.47 -1.85
C LEU A 174 3.20 -1.39 -1.31
N GLY A 175 2.13 -1.07 -2.03
CA GLY A 175 1.25 0.02 -1.65
C GLY A 175 0.07 0.20 -2.59
N MET A 176 -0.95 0.88 -2.09
CA MET A 176 -2.16 1.22 -2.83
C MET A 176 -2.48 2.70 -2.62
N GLY A 177 -3.01 3.33 -3.65
CA GLY A 177 -3.46 4.71 -3.59
C GLY A 177 -4.68 4.95 -4.47
N CYS A 178 -5.52 5.88 -4.05
CA CYS A 178 -6.69 6.32 -4.82
C CYS A 178 -6.55 7.79 -5.23
N GLY A 179 -7.03 8.14 -6.40
CA GLY A 179 -7.04 9.52 -6.88
C GLY A 179 -7.92 9.72 -8.10
N LYS A 180 -8.17 10.99 -8.44
CA LYS A 180 -8.99 11.36 -9.62
C LYS A 180 -8.31 11.08 -10.97
N THR A 181 -6.99 11.00 -10.97
CA THR A 181 -6.16 10.68 -12.15
C THR A 181 -5.23 9.52 -11.83
N LYS A 182 -4.70 8.86 -12.87
CA LYS A 182 -3.72 7.78 -12.72
C LYS A 182 -2.47 8.28 -12.02
N GLU A 183 -2.01 9.48 -12.36
CA GLU A 183 -0.82 10.12 -11.80
C GLU A 183 -0.99 10.37 -10.29
N ASN A 184 -2.15 10.90 -9.88
CA ASN A 184 -2.43 11.15 -8.47
C ASN A 184 -2.58 9.84 -7.68
N ALA A 185 -3.31 8.86 -8.23
CA ALA A 185 -3.44 7.54 -7.61
C ALA A 185 -2.07 6.86 -7.41
N LYS A 186 -1.20 6.93 -8.43
CA LYS A 186 0.18 6.42 -8.38
C LYS A 186 1.03 7.18 -7.37
N ALA A 187 0.90 8.51 -7.27
CA ALA A 187 1.63 9.32 -6.29
C ALA A 187 1.24 8.95 -4.85
N VAL A 188 -0.06 8.77 -4.59
CA VAL A 188 -0.55 8.29 -3.29
C VAL A 188 -0.02 6.88 -3.00
N ALA A 189 -0.12 5.95 -3.95
CA ALA A 189 0.37 4.59 -3.78
C ALA A 189 1.88 4.54 -3.50
N SER A 190 2.66 5.36 -4.21
CA SER A 190 4.12 5.46 -4.04
C SER A 190 4.47 6.02 -2.67
N ARG A 191 3.73 7.03 -2.20
CA ARG A 191 3.90 7.57 -0.84
C ARG A 191 3.59 6.53 0.23
N GLU A 192 2.49 5.78 0.10
CA GLU A 192 2.16 4.70 1.04
C GLU A 192 3.23 3.59 1.05
N ALA A 193 3.76 3.21 -0.12
CA ALA A 193 4.86 2.27 -0.22
C ALA A 193 6.14 2.79 0.47
N ILE A 194 6.50 4.06 0.26
CA ILE A 194 7.68 4.67 0.91
C ILE A 194 7.55 4.66 2.44
N LYS A 195 6.35 4.86 3.01
CA LYS A 195 6.16 4.82 4.47
C LYS A 195 6.61 3.49 5.09
N VAL A 196 6.48 2.37 4.37
CA VAL A 196 6.98 1.06 4.84
C VAL A 196 8.51 1.07 4.93
N PHE A 197 9.19 1.69 3.96
CA PHE A 197 10.65 1.83 3.98
C PHE A 197 11.19 2.81 5.03
N LEU A 198 10.34 3.64 5.64
CA LEU A 198 10.71 4.47 6.80
C LEU A 198 10.75 3.69 8.11
N LYS A 199 10.27 2.44 8.12
CA LYS A 199 10.26 1.59 9.30
C LYS A 199 11.66 1.06 9.61
N LYS A 200 11.84 0.63 10.86
CA LYS A 200 13.13 0.11 11.35
C LYS A 200 13.61 -1.08 10.52
N LYS A 201 12.69 -1.96 10.12
CA LYS A 201 12.98 -3.12 9.29
C LYS A 201 11.77 -3.49 8.45
N VAL A 202 12.02 -3.77 7.18
CA VAL A 202 11.01 -4.26 6.23
C VAL A 202 11.17 -5.75 5.99
N VAL A 203 10.05 -6.46 5.93
CA VAL A 203 10.00 -7.90 5.72
C VAL A 203 8.93 -8.26 4.72
N VAL A 204 9.23 -9.22 3.85
CA VAL A 204 8.24 -9.87 3.00
C VAL A 204 7.52 -10.89 3.86
N LYS A 205 6.19 -10.87 3.85
CA LYS A 205 5.35 -11.83 4.58
C LYS A 205 4.25 -12.35 3.66
N ILE A 206 3.85 -13.59 3.89
CA ILE A 206 2.58 -14.11 3.37
C ILE A 206 1.47 -13.53 4.25
N CYS A 207 0.47 -12.95 3.62
CA CYS A 207 -0.67 -12.32 4.27
C CYS A 207 -1.96 -12.71 3.54
N LYS A 208 -3.11 -12.47 4.18
CA LYS A 208 -4.41 -12.60 3.53
C LYS A 208 -4.89 -11.23 3.07
N ARG A 209 -5.37 -11.14 1.83
CA ARG A 209 -6.05 -9.96 1.28
C ARG A 209 -7.38 -10.40 0.70
N LYS A 210 -8.36 -9.50 0.66
CA LYS A 210 -9.62 -9.76 -0.04
C LYS A 210 -9.42 -9.61 -1.55
N TYR A 211 -9.98 -10.51 -2.34
CA TYR A 211 -10.10 -10.40 -3.79
C TYR A 211 -11.47 -10.92 -4.20
N CYS A 212 -12.31 -10.06 -4.77
CA CYS A 212 -13.70 -10.38 -5.12
C CYS A 212 -14.46 -11.02 -3.93
N GLY A 213 -14.33 -10.46 -2.73
CA GLY A 213 -14.99 -10.94 -1.51
C GLY A 213 -14.37 -12.20 -0.87
N GLN A 214 -13.33 -12.79 -1.46
CA GLN A 214 -12.65 -13.98 -0.93
C GLN A 214 -11.28 -13.66 -0.34
N ASP A 215 -10.90 -14.35 0.74
CA ASP A 215 -9.54 -14.27 1.26
C ASP A 215 -8.57 -15.05 0.36
N VAL A 216 -7.58 -14.33 -0.17
CA VAL A 216 -6.49 -14.89 -0.98
C VAL A 216 -5.15 -14.64 -0.30
N GLU A 217 -4.26 -15.62 -0.40
CA GLU A 217 -2.87 -15.47 0.05
C GLU A 217 -2.11 -14.54 -0.89
N ASP A 218 -1.39 -13.58 -0.34
CA ASP A 218 -0.56 -12.63 -1.07
C ASP A 218 0.78 -12.43 -0.37
N LEU A 219 1.81 -12.04 -1.12
CA LEU A 219 3.08 -11.56 -0.59
C LEU A 219 3.03 -10.03 -0.47
N ALA A 220 3.28 -9.51 0.72
CA ALA A 220 3.33 -8.07 0.98
C ALA A 220 4.63 -7.68 1.68
N LEU A 221 5.14 -6.50 1.35
CA LEU A 221 6.22 -5.86 2.07
C LEU A 221 5.64 -5.09 3.26
N LEU A 222 6.07 -5.44 4.48
CA LEU A 222 5.52 -4.93 5.72
C LEU A 222 6.63 -4.51 6.68
N ASP A 223 6.24 -3.75 7.70
CA ASP A 223 7.03 -3.60 8.92
C ASP A 223 7.18 -4.96 9.63
N GLU A 224 8.36 -5.24 10.17
CA GLU A 224 8.59 -6.43 10.98
C GLU A 224 7.65 -6.48 12.20
N GLU A 225 7.40 -5.33 12.83
CA GLU A 225 6.63 -5.20 14.06
C GLU A 225 5.11 -5.42 13.85
N VAL A 226 4.64 -5.33 12.61
CA VAL A 226 3.22 -5.55 12.28
C VAL A 226 2.91 -7.05 12.30
N ARG A 227 2.05 -7.47 13.24
CA ARG A 227 1.50 -8.84 13.31
C ARG A 227 0.29 -9.05 12.42
N CYS A 228 -0.65 -8.10 12.42
CA CYS A 228 -1.91 -8.19 11.67
C CYS A 228 -2.05 -6.96 10.77
N PRO A 229 -1.59 -7.03 9.50
CA PRO A 229 -1.68 -5.90 8.60
C PRO A 229 -3.12 -5.75 8.09
N ASN A 230 -3.72 -4.56 8.25
CA ASN A 230 -4.99 -4.23 7.61
C ASN A 230 -4.71 -3.82 6.16
N LEU A 231 -4.58 -4.81 5.28
CA LEU A 231 -4.25 -4.59 3.89
C LEU A 231 -5.52 -4.33 3.06
N PRO A 232 -5.45 -3.41 2.09
CA PRO A 232 -6.55 -3.22 1.17
C PRO A 232 -6.75 -4.47 0.28
N PRO A 233 -7.95 -4.65 -0.31
CA PRO A 233 -8.21 -5.72 -1.27
C PRO A 233 -7.21 -5.69 -2.43
N ALA A 234 -6.94 -6.85 -3.00
CA ALA A 234 -6.07 -6.98 -4.16
C ALA A 234 -6.79 -6.50 -5.43
N VAL A 235 -6.08 -5.76 -6.28
CA VAL A 235 -6.62 -5.28 -7.56
C VAL A 235 -6.59 -6.39 -8.62
N LYS A 236 -5.63 -7.29 -8.53
CA LYS A 236 -5.50 -8.50 -9.35
C LYS A 236 -5.42 -9.70 -8.44
N ASN A 237 -5.81 -10.87 -8.94
CA ASN A 237 -5.63 -12.12 -8.21
C ASN A 237 -4.13 -12.35 -7.96
N PRO A 238 -3.66 -12.38 -6.70
CA PRO A 238 -2.24 -12.54 -6.39
C PRO A 238 -1.64 -13.86 -6.90
N ARG A 239 -2.47 -14.91 -7.04
CA ARG A 239 -2.03 -16.23 -7.52
C ARG A 239 -1.62 -16.21 -8.99
N ASP A 240 -2.23 -15.33 -9.78
CA ASP A 240 -1.93 -15.21 -11.22
C ASP A 240 -0.61 -14.45 -11.47
N LEU A 241 -0.04 -13.84 -10.42
CA LEU A 241 1.21 -13.09 -10.47
C LEU A 241 2.43 -13.93 -10.03
N LEU A 242 2.20 -15.21 -9.69
CA LEU A 242 3.24 -16.16 -9.32
C LEU A 242 3.71 -16.90 -10.58
N ILE A 243 4.72 -16.31 -11.23
CA ILE A 243 5.47 -16.94 -12.35
C ILE A 243 6.71 -17.62 -11.78
#